data_AF-A0A1G1FXA1-F1
#
_entry.id   AF-A0A1G1FXA1-F1
#
_cell.length_a   1.000
_cell.length_b   1.000
_cell.length_c   1.000
_cell.angle_alpha   90.00
_cell.angle_beta   90.00
_cell.angle_gamma   90.00
#
_symmetry.space_group_name_H-M   'P 1'
#
loop_
_entity.id
_entity.type
_entity.pdbx_description
1 polymer ?
#
loop_
_entity_poly.entity_id
_entity_poly.type
_entity_poly.pdbx_seq_one_letter_code
_entity_poly.pdbx_strand_id
1 'polypeptide(L)'
;MIDLIPSSKEAMFYKRDQEGSVRCLLCPRECVISDGKRGFCRNRENQGGTLYTLVYGRPVVVDIGPIEKAPIYHFIPGHFRLCLTCTSCNLRCKHCQNWHLSQKSFEELNHYSYSPFEIFKQAQSQNLFSISFTYTEPTVYYEYLYEISVIAKEHGMKTSIVSNGYIKREPLLKLLKVLDAVKIDLKGFSEKFYEEVCTATLKPVLESLITVKKEKVWLEIVNLVIPTLNDDPKMIEEMCRWIKGNLGLDTPLHFTKFHPNYHLTHLSPTPVSTLELAYEIAKKNGLKYVYIGNVPGHIYNSTYCPSCNRKVIRRTHFDVIEMNVVDGKCKFCDFPIKGKWE
;
A
#
# COMPACT_ATOMS: atom_id res chain seq x y z
N MET A 1 1.72 -25.81 -21.22
CA MET A 1 1.46 -24.85 -22.31
C MET A 1 2.09 -23.55 -21.89
N ILE A 2 2.94 -22.96 -22.73
CA ILE A 2 3.43 -21.59 -22.50
C ILE A 2 2.28 -20.69 -22.94
N ASP A 3 1.49 -20.19 -21.99
CA ASP A 3 0.47 -19.20 -22.30
C ASP A 3 1.17 -17.94 -22.79
N LEU A 4 0.99 -17.60 -24.06
CA LEU A 4 1.50 -16.36 -24.64
C LEU A 4 0.91 -15.20 -23.84
N ILE A 5 1.76 -14.44 -23.15
CA ILE A 5 1.36 -13.25 -22.41
C ILE A 5 0.84 -12.23 -23.43
N PRO A 6 -0.44 -11.82 -23.35
CA PRO A 6 -1.00 -10.91 -24.33
C PRO A 6 -0.28 -9.56 -24.25
N SER A 7 -0.08 -8.94 -25.42
CA SER A 7 0.62 -7.65 -25.51
C SER A 7 -0.13 -6.50 -24.82
N SER A 8 -1.43 -6.68 -24.58
CA SER A 8 -2.32 -5.81 -23.82
C SER A 8 -3.48 -6.64 -23.23
N LYS A 9 -4.10 -6.16 -22.15
CA LYS A 9 -5.27 -6.78 -21.51
C LYS A 9 -6.39 -5.76 -21.42
N GLU A 10 -7.62 -6.13 -21.79
CA GLU A 10 -8.77 -5.23 -21.65
C GLU A 10 -8.98 -4.86 -20.18
N ALA A 11 -9.21 -3.58 -19.93
CA ALA A 11 -9.41 -3.03 -18.60
C ALA A 11 -10.81 -3.37 -18.07
N MET A 12 -10.91 -3.69 -16.77
CA MET A 12 -12.18 -4.15 -16.19
C MET A 12 -13.17 -3.02 -15.83
N PHE A 13 -12.68 -1.80 -15.66
CA PHE A 13 -13.47 -0.69 -15.09
C PHE A 13 -13.39 0.55 -15.98
N TYR A 14 -14.25 0.59 -16.99
CA TYR A 14 -14.45 1.76 -17.81
C TYR A 14 -15.85 1.74 -18.43
N LYS A 15 -16.28 2.90 -18.94
CA LYS A 15 -17.44 2.99 -19.82
C LYS A 15 -17.01 3.59 -21.16
N ARG A 16 -17.65 3.17 -22.24
CA ARG A 16 -17.58 3.86 -23.52
C ARG A 16 -18.36 5.17 -23.41
N ASP A 17 -17.80 6.23 -23.95
CA ASP A 17 -18.42 7.56 -24.01
C ASP A 17 -18.64 7.92 -25.50
N GLN A 18 -19.08 9.14 -25.80
CA GLN A 18 -19.31 9.57 -27.18
C GLN A 18 -18.00 9.66 -27.99
N GLU A 19 -18.14 9.57 -29.33
CA GLU A 19 -17.05 9.77 -30.30
C GLU A 19 -15.82 8.85 -30.11
N GLY A 20 -16.05 7.61 -29.67
CA GLY A 20 -14.99 6.60 -29.51
C GLY A 20 -14.07 6.84 -28.30
N SER A 21 -14.37 7.84 -27.47
CA SER A 21 -13.68 8.04 -26.19
C SER A 21 -14.15 7.05 -25.12
N VAL A 22 -13.33 6.85 -24.09
CA VAL A 22 -13.67 6.01 -22.93
C VAL A 22 -13.44 6.76 -21.63
N ARG A 23 -14.27 6.50 -20.63
CA ARG A 23 -14.07 6.99 -19.26
C ARG A 23 -13.58 5.87 -18.37
N CYS A 24 -12.36 5.98 -17.88
CA CYS A 24 -11.78 5.04 -16.92
C CYS A 24 -12.42 5.23 -15.54
N LEU A 25 -12.96 4.16 -14.94
CA LEU A 25 -13.64 4.19 -13.64
C LEU A 25 -12.82 3.51 -12.53
N LEU A 26 -11.53 3.27 -12.77
CA LEU A 26 -10.66 2.58 -11.83
C LEU A 26 -10.34 3.40 -10.59
N CYS A 27 -10.05 4.70 -10.78
CA CYS A 27 -9.62 5.59 -9.71
C CYS A 27 -10.38 6.93 -9.78
N PRO A 28 -10.39 7.73 -8.71
CA PRO A 28 -11.14 8.98 -8.63
C PRO A 28 -10.75 10.05 -9.67
N ARG A 29 -9.71 9.83 -10.48
CA ARG A 29 -9.39 10.73 -11.60
C ARG A 29 -10.40 10.70 -12.73
N GLU A 30 -11.10 9.58 -12.89
CA GLU A 30 -12.12 9.39 -13.92
C GLU A 30 -11.72 9.86 -15.33
N CYS A 31 -10.47 9.57 -15.73
CA CYS A 31 -9.91 10.07 -16.98
C CYS A 31 -10.83 9.76 -18.16
N VAL A 32 -11.19 10.79 -18.93
CA VAL A 32 -11.77 10.66 -20.27
C VAL A 32 -10.62 10.57 -21.26
N ILE A 33 -10.58 9.49 -22.05
CA ILE A 33 -9.45 9.10 -22.87
C ILE A 33 -9.94 8.96 -24.30
N SER A 34 -9.55 9.90 -25.17
CA SER A 34 -9.80 9.82 -26.62
C SER A 34 -9.07 8.64 -27.25
N ASP A 35 -9.51 8.20 -28.42
CA ASP A 35 -8.88 7.10 -29.15
C ASP A 35 -7.37 7.34 -29.39
N GLY A 36 -6.56 6.31 -29.22
CA GLY A 36 -5.09 6.35 -29.30
C GLY A 36 -4.40 7.16 -28.19
N LYS A 37 -5.14 7.64 -27.18
CA LYS A 37 -4.57 8.38 -26.02
C LYS A 37 -4.52 7.52 -24.77
N ARG A 38 -3.78 8.03 -23.78
CA ARG A 38 -3.57 7.39 -22.48
C ARG A 38 -4.12 8.22 -21.33
N GLY A 39 -4.57 7.55 -20.29
CA GLY A 39 -4.97 8.18 -19.04
C GLY A 39 -3.78 8.74 -18.26
N PHE A 40 -4.06 9.46 -17.16
CA PHE A 40 -3.05 10.10 -16.32
C PHE A 40 -1.94 9.16 -15.82
N CYS A 41 -2.28 7.92 -15.51
CA CYS A 41 -1.29 6.92 -15.08
C CYS A 41 -0.40 6.40 -16.22
N ARG A 42 -0.64 6.77 -17.48
CA ARG A 42 0.09 6.30 -18.68
C ARG A 42 0.05 4.79 -18.95
N ASN A 43 -0.56 4.00 -18.08
CA ASN A 43 -0.66 2.54 -18.24
C ASN A 43 -1.95 2.11 -18.92
N ARG A 44 -2.90 3.02 -19.13
CA ARG A 44 -4.21 2.72 -19.73
C ARG A 44 -4.42 3.50 -21.00
N GLU A 45 -4.65 2.79 -22.09
CA GLU A 45 -4.76 3.32 -23.45
C GLU A 45 -6.10 2.95 -24.07
N ASN A 46 -6.75 3.92 -24.70
CA ASN A 46 -7.95 3.66 -25.48
C ASN A 46 -7.54 3.23 -26.89
N GLN A 47 -8.00 2.05 -27.33
CA GLN A 47 -7.79 1.51 -28.66
C GLN A 47 -9.15 1.16 -29.26
N GLY A 48 -9.62 1.99 -30.19
CA GLY A 48 -10.89 1.79 -30.90
C GLY A 48 -12.12 1.77 -29.97
N GLY A 49 -12.13 2.59 -28.92
CA GLY A 49 -13.23 2.65 -27.94
C GLY A 49 -13.20 1.51 -26.90
N THR A 50 -12.09 0.79 -26.79
CA THR A 50 -11.87 -0.23 -25.76
C THR A 50 -10.63 0.14 -24.96
N LEU A 51 -10.75 0.17 -23.64
CA LEU A 51 -9.65 0.56 -22.77
C LEU A 51 -8.78 -0.66 -22.46
N TYR A 52 -7.48 -0.56 -22.69
CA TYR A 52 -6.52 -1.62 -22.39
C TYR A 52 -5.50 -1.16 -21.35
N THR A 53 -4.98 -2.11 -20.56
CA THR A 53 -3.76 -1.92 -19.77
C THR A 53 -2.54 -2.37 -20.57
N LEU A 54 -1.48 -1.55 -20.52
CA LEU A 54 -0.22 -1.78 -21.23
C LEU A 54 0.83 -2.53 -20.40
N VAL A 55 0.56 -2.71 -19.11
CA VAL A 55 1.52 -3.26 -18.12
C VAL A 55 1.13 -4.64 -17.61
N TYR A 56 0.18 -5.29 -18.27
CA TYR A 56 -0.24 -6.65 -17.92
C TYR A 56 0.87 -7.65 -18.25
N GLY A 57 1.28 -8.44 -17.27
CA GLY A 57 2.38 -9.39 -17.42
C GLY A 57 3.76 -8.75 -17.55
N ARG A 58 3.89 -7.45 -17.25
CA ARG A 58 5.10 -6.66 -17.46
C ARG A 58 5.59 -5.95 -16.20
N PRO A 59 5.96 -6.69 -15.14
CA PRO A 59 6.49 -6.07 -13.94
C PRO A 59 7.88 -5.47 -14.22
N VAL A 60 8.18 -4.35 -13.57
CA VAL A 60 9.50 -3.70 -13.62
C VAL A 60 10.38 -4.11 -12.43
N VAL A 61 9.77 -4.65 -11.37
CA VAL A 61 10.47 -5.27 -10.24
C VAL A 61 9.74 -6.54 -9.84
N VAL A 62 10.51 -7.61 -9.69
CA VAL A 62 10.13 -8.85 -9.00
C VAL A 62 11.29 -9.16 -8.05
N ASP A 63 11.05 -9.12 -6.76
CA ASP A 63 12.10 -9.21 -5.73
C ASP A 63 11.59 -10.00 -4.51
N ILE A 64 12.47 -10.48 -3.64
CA ILE A 64 12.09 -11.14 -2.38
C ILE A 64 12.53 -10.26 -1.22
N GLY A 65 11.62 -10.00 -0.27
CA GLY A 65 11.94 -9.19 0.90
C GLY A 65 11.02 -9.46 2.08
N PRO A 66 11.37 -8.96 3.27
CA PRO A 66 10.57 -9.15 4.47
C PRO A 66 9.24 -8.37 4.38
N ILE A 67 8.20 -8.89 5.05
CA ILE A 67 6.91 -8.20 5.17
C ILE A 67 7.04 -6.87 5.92
N GLU A 68 8.01 -6.77 6.84
CA GLU A 68 8.34 -5.57 7.61
C GLU A 68 8.78 -4.40 6.72
N LYS A 69 9.35 -4.67 5.53
CA LYS A 69 9.69 -3.62 4.55
C LYS A 69 8.46 -3.04 3.83
N ALA A 70 7.32 -3.75 3.82
CA ALA A 70 6.02 -3.25 3.34
C ALA A 70 5.21 -2.48 4.42
N PRO A 71 5.88 -2.11 5.52
CA PRO A 71 5.34 -2.06 6.90
C PRO A 71 3.92 -2.63 7.10
N ILE A 72 3.78 -3.96 7.04
CA ILE A 72 2.55 -4.66 7.48
C ILE A 72 2.90 -5.56 8.67
N TYR A 73 3.00 -4.96 9.86
CA TYR A 73 3.64 -5.61 11.03
C TYR A 73 2.80 -6.68 11.70
N HIS A 74 1.51 -6.74 11.41
CA HIS A 74 0.55 -7.63 12.04
C HIS A 74 -0.06 -8.59 11.01
N PHE A 75 0.75 -8.99 10.04
CA PHE A 75 0.40 -9.91 8.97
C PHE A 75 1.52 -10.95 8.80
N ILE A 76 1.46 -12.01 9.61
CA ILE A 76 2.44 -13.10 9.66
C ILE A 76 3.87 -12.54 9.85
N PRO A 77 4.17 -11.88 10.97
CA PRO A 77 5.41 -11.10 11.07
C PRO A 77 6.68 -11.98 10.94
N GLY A 78 7.71 -11.45 10.26
CA GLY A 78 8.99 -12.11 10.04
C GLY A 78 9.08 -12.97 8.78
N HIS A 79 7.98 -13.17 8.05
CA HIS A 79 8.03 -13.92 6.79
C HIS A 79 8.64 -13.10 5.64
N PHE A 80 9.20 -13.81 4.67
CA PHE A 80 9.61 -13.28 3.38
C PHE A 80 8.51 -13.46 2.34
N ARG A 81 8.40 -12.47 1.45
CA ARG A 81 7.34 -12.37 0.45
C ARG A 81 7.93 -12.05 -0.93
N LEU A 82 7.22 -12.47 -1.97
CA LEU A 82 7.49 -11.98 -3.31
C LEU A 82 6.95 -10.55 -3.43
N CYS A 83 7.77 -9.63 -3.88
CA CYS A 83 7.47 -8.23 -4.06
C CYS A 83 7.32 -7.96 -5.56
N LEU A 84 6.21 -7.40 -5.99
CA LEU A 84 5.97 -7.09 -7.40
C LEU A 84 5.51 -5.65 -7.60
N THR A 85 5.97 -5.03 -8.68
CA THR A 85 5.43 -3.76 -9.16
C THR A 85 5.48 -3.64 -10.68
N CYS A 86 4.52 -2.91 -11.24
CA CYS A 86 4.64 -2.33 -12.58
C CYS A 86 5.03 -0.84 -12.50
N THR A 87 5.35 -0.26 -13.64
CA THR A 87 5.70 1.17 -13.78
C THR A 87 4.52 2.11 -13.48
N SER A 88 4.83 3.38 -13.27
CA SER A 88 3.90 4.49 -13.14
C SER A 88 3.02 4.47 -11.88
N CYS A 89 2.20 5.51 -11.72
CA CYS A 89 1.32 5.72 -10.57
C CYS A 89 0.16 6.65 -10.95
N ASN A 90 -0.95 6.53 -10.22
CA ASN A 90 -2.10 7.43 -10.38
C ASN A 90 -1.96 8.71 -9.53
N LEU A 91 -0.87 8.91 -8.79
CA LEU A 91 -0.54 10.16 -8.09
C LEU A 91 0.81 10.75 -8.57
N ARG A 92 1.09 12.00 -8.20
CA ARG A 92 2.36 12.71 -8.47
C ARG A 92 2.98 13.25 -7.18
N CYS A 93 3.11 12.38 -6.18
CA CYS A 93 3.67 12.73 -4.87
C CYS A 93 5.08 13.33 -5.01
N LYS A 94 5.27 14.58 -4.59
CA LYS A 94 6.55 15.30 -4.62
C LYS A 94 7.65 14.65 -3.77
N HIS A 95 7.27 13.81 -2.81
CA HIS A 95 8.15 13.09 -1.89
C HIS A 95 8.36 11.60 -2.24
N CYS A 96 7.91 11.14 -3.41
CA CYS A 96 7.91 9.71 -3.73
C CYS A 96 9.31 9.09 -3.66
N GLN A 97 9.51 8.08 -2.81
CA GLN A 97 10.80 7.37 -2.68
C GLN A 97 11.12 6.51 -3.91
N ASN A 98 10.08 5.96 -4.56
CA ASN A 98 10.19 5.14 -5.77
C ASN A 98 9.85 5.96 -7.02
N TRP A 99 10.25 7.23 -7.07
CA TRP A 99 9.90 8.14 -8.17
C TRP A 99 10.47 7.66 -9.52
N HIS A 100 11.64 7.02 -9.50
CA HIS A 100 12.29 6.44 -10.68
C HIS A 100 11.49 5.30 -11.33
N LEU A 101 10.52 4.70 -10.63
CA LEU A 101 9.57 3.72 -11.17
C LEU A 101 8.18 4.34 -11.37
N SER A 102 7.66 5.00 -10.35
CA SER A 102 6.27 5.49 -10.30
C SER A 102 6.01 6.72 -11.17
N GLN A 103 7.07 7.44 -11.57
CA GLN A 103 6.96 8.66 -12.38
C GLN A 103 7.42 8.42 -13.82
N LYS A 104 7.73 7.17 -14.19
CA LYS A 104 8.08 6.75 -15.54
C LYS A 104 6.90 6.11 -16.26
N SER A 105 6.93 6.14 -17.60
CA SER A 105 6.04 5.34 -18.44
C SER A 105 6.56 3.91 -18.55
N PHE A 106 5.81 3.07 -19.26
CA PHE A 106 6.19 1.69 -19.52
C PHE A 106 7.37 1.60 -20.51
N GLU A 107 7.44 2.51 -21.48
CA GLU A 107 8.50 2.57 -22.49
C GLU A 107 9.84 3.08 -21.94
N GLU A 108 9.81 3.84 -20.85
CA GLU A 108 11.01 4.41 -20.23
C GLU A 108 11.78 3.39 -19.35
N LEU A 109 11.24 2.19 -19.11
CA LEU A 109 11.81 1.20 -18.21
C LEU A 109 11.90 -0.18 -18.86
N ASN A 110 12.95 -0.91 -18.47
CA ASN A 110 13.00 -2.35 -18.71
C ASN A 110 11.95 -3.06 -17.86
N HIS A 111 11.35 -4.09 -18.42
CA HIS A 111 10.33 -4.89 -17.77
C HIS A 111 10.58 -6.36 -18.06
N TYR A 112 10.19 -7.21 -17.12
CA TYR A 112 10.13 -8.65 -17.32
C TYR A 112 8.87 -9.01 -18.11
N SER A 113 8.78 -10.27 -18.51
CA SER A 113 7.60 -10.86 -19.11
C SER A 113 7.22 -12.09 -18.30
N TYR A 114 6.25 -11.94 -17.39
CA TYR A 114 5.73 -13.02 -16.57
C TYR A 114 4.20 -13.02 -16.59
N SER A 115 3.61 -14.16 -16.86
CA SER A 115 2.18 -14.39 -16.68
C SER A 115 1.82 -14.38 -15.19
N PRO A 116 0.53 -14.18 -14.84
CA PRO A 116 0.07 -14.32 -13.46
C PRO A 116 0.47 -15.64 -12.81
N PHE A 117 0.40 -16.74 -13.58
CA PHE A 117 0.74 -18.07 -13.09
C PHE A 117 2.24 -18.22 -12.84
N GLU A 118 3.11 -17.66 -13.70
CA GLU A 118 4.56 -17.69 -13.49
C GLU A 118 4.97 -16.95 -12.21
N ILE A 119 4.35 -15.81 -11.90
CA ILE A 119 4.59 -15.10 -10.64
C ILE A 119 4.21 -15.96 -9.44
N PHE A 120 3.04 -16.60 -9.48
CA PHE A 120 2.62 -17.53 -8.44
C PHE A 120 3.60 -18.71 -8.29
N LYS A 121 3.99 -19.33 -9.42
CA LYS A 121 4.93 -20.45 -9.43
C LYS A 121 6.30 -20.05 -8.88
N GLN A 122 6.78 -18.84 -9.16
CA GLN A 122 8.02 -18.33 -8.61
C GLN A 122 7.92 -18.22 -7.08
N ALA A 123 6.86 -17.60 -6.55
CA ALA A 123 6.64 -17.51 -5.11
C ALA A 123 6.55 -18.89 -4.45
N GLN A 124 5.83 -19.82 -5.09
CA GLN A 124 5.66 -21.18 -4.59
C GLN A 124 6.98 -21.96 -4.58
N SER A 125 7.79 -21.87 -5.64
CA SER A 125 9.07 -22.57 -5.75
C SER A 125 10.10 -22.11 -4.70
N GLN A 126 9.94 -20.89 -4.19
CA GLN A 126 10.76 -20.28 -3.16
C GLN A 126 10.18 -20.47 -1.75
N ASN A 127 9.09 -21.24 -1.60
CA ASN A 127 8.38 -21.46 -0.34
C ASN A 127 7.99 -20.17 0.38
N LEU A 128 7.57 -19.14 -0.37
CA LEU A 128 7.16 -17.86 0.20
C LEU A 128 5.70 -17.93 0.69
N PHE A 129 5.43 -17.30 1.84
CA PHE A 129 4.08 -17.27 2.43
C PHE A 129 3.12 -16.36 1.68
N SER A 130 3.64 -15.29 1.05
CA SER A 130 2.79 -14.29 0.41
C SER A 130 3.42 -13.61 -0.80
N ILE A 131 2.55 -13.01 -1.61
CA ILE A 131 2.88 -12.08 -2.68
C ILE A 131 2.35 -10.70 -2.30
N SER A 132 3.21 -9.68 -2.35
CA SER A 132 2.81 -8.30 -2.10
C SER A 132 3.08 -7.39 -3.28
N PHE A 133 2.08 -6.60 -3.62
CA PHE A 133 2.13 -5.58 -4.66
C PHE A 133 2.48 -4.23 -4.04
N THR A 134 3.64 -3.68 -4.41
CA THR A 134 4.26 -2.55 -3.68
C THR A 134 5.10 -1.66 -4.59
N TYR A 135 5.96 -0.80 -4.03
CA TYR A 135 6.86 0.16 -4.66
C TYR A 135 6.17 1.33 -5.41
N THR A 136 5.32 1.06 -6.40
CA THR A 136 4.54 2.09 -7.09
C THR A 136 3.09 2.14 -6.58
N GLU A 137 2.09 2.14 -7.45
CA GLU A 137 0.68 2.04 -7.06
C GLU A 137 0.01 0.79 -7.66
N PRO A 138 -0.38 -0.19 -6.83
CA PRO A 138 -1.08 -1.41 -7.26
C PRO A 138 -2.32 -1.19 -8.13
N THR A 139 -3.06 -0.10 -7.88
CA THR A 139 -4.25 0.24 -8.67
C THR A 139 -3.94 0.40 -10.17
N VAL A 140 -2.73 0.83 -10.57
CA VAL A 140 -2.44 1.10 -12.00
C VAL A 140 -2.06 -0.14 -12.82
N TYR A 141 -1.95 -1.31 -12.18
CA TYR A 141 -1.77 -2.61 -12.82
C TYR A 141 -2.82 -3.63 -12.33
N TYR A 142 -4.03 -3.12 -12.07
CA TYR A 142 -5.15 -3.81 -11.44
C TYR A 142 -5.40 -5.22 -11.97
N GLU A 143 -5.54 -5.40 -13.28
CA GLU A 143 -5.93 -6.68 -13.88
C GLU A 143 -4.87 -7.76 -13.63
N TYR A 144 -3.60 -7.39 -13.74
CA TYR A 144 -2.48 -8.29 -13.51
C TYR A 144 -2.40 -8.72 -12.04
N LEU A 145 -2.51 -7.75 -11.14
CA LEU A 145 -2.58 -7.97 -9.70
C LEU A 145 -3.77 -8.84 -9.29
N TYR A 146 -4.95 -8.58 -9.86
CA TYR A 146 -6.17 -9.32 -9.54
C TYR A 146 -6.04 -10.78 -9.94
N GLU A 147 -5.57 -11.08 -11.16
CA GLU A 147 -5.41 -12.46 -11.63
C GLU A 147 -4.33 -13.22 -10.83
N ILE A 148 -3.21 -12.60 -10.50
CA ILE A 148 -2.21 -13.20 -9.58
C ILE A 148 -2.86 -13.53 -8.24
N SER A 149 -3.68 -12.62 -7.70
CA SER A 149 -4.31 -12.79 -6.39
C SER A 149 -5.37 -13.88 -6.38
N VAL A 150 -6.13 -14.04 -7.48
CA VAL A 150 -7.06 -15.16 -7.65
C VAL A 150 -6.29 -16.49 -7.62
N ILE A 151 -5.24 -16.63 -8.43
CA ILE A 151 -4.43 -17.84 -8.50
C ILE A 151 -3.80 -18.17 -7.14
N ALA A 152 -3.20 -17.16 -6.48
CA ALA A 152 -2.59 -17.33 -5.17
C ALA A 152 -3.61 -17.84 -4.13
N LYS A 153 -4.80 -17.25 -4.11
CA LYS A 153 -5.88 -17.64 -3.19
C LYS A 153 -6.38 -19.06 -3.43
N GLU A 154 -6.54 -19.48 -4.68
CA GLU A 154 -6.92 -20.87 -5.04
C GLU A 154 -5.92 -21.90 -4.53
N HIS A 155 -4.66 -21.50 -4.34
CA HIS A 155 -3.58 -22.35 -3.85
C HIS A 155 -3.18 -22.07 -2.40
N GLY A 156 -3.98 -21.31 -1.65
CA GLY A 156 -3.75 -21.01 -0.24
C GLY A 156 -2.61 -20.02 0.06
N MET A 157 -2.02 -19.39 -0.96
CA MET A 157 -0.98 -18.38 -0.80
C MET A 157 -1.59 -17.01 -0.51
N LYS A 158 -1.03 -16.30 0.47
CA LYS A 158 -1.56 -15.00 0.90
C LYS A 158 -1.19 -13.88 -0.07
N THR A 159 -2.01 -12.84 -0.12
CA THR A 159 -1.68 -11.63 -0.88
C THR A 159 -1.88 -10.33 -0.11
N SER A 160 -1.07 -9.33 -0.43
CA SER A 160 -1.24 -8.00 0.12
C SER A 160 -0.91 -6.87 -0.84
N ILE A 161 -1.40 -5.66 -0.54
CA ILE A 161 -1.05 -4.45 -1.29
C ILE A 161 -0.49 -3.37 -0.37
N VAL A 162 0.44 -2.59 -0.91
CA VAL A 162 0.90 -1.30 -0.37
C VAL A 162 0.43 -0.22 -1.33
N SER A 163 -0.58 0.55 -0.96
CA SER A 163 -1.28 1.47 -1.85
C SER A 163 -1.36 2.88 -1.26
N ASN A 164 -1.50 3.87 -2.14
CA ASN A 164 -1.90 5.22 -1.77
C ASN A 164 -3.41 5.38 -1.49
N GLY A 165 -4.21 4.33 -1.69
CA GLY A 165 -5.65 4.31 -1.41
C GLY A 165 -6.50 5.15 -2.38
N TYR A 166 -5.95 5.63 -3.50
CA TYR A 166 -6.66 6.46 -4.47
C TYR A 166 -7.36 5.60 -5.54
N ILE A 167 -8.39 4.86 -5.14
CA ILE A 167 -9.12 3.89 -5.95
C ILE A 167 -10.63 4.10 -5.79
N LYS A 168 -11.44 3.83 -6.84
CA LYS A 168 -12.91 3.90 -6.69
C LYS A 168 -13.42 2.70 -5.88
N ARG A 169 -14.54 2.93 -5.19
CA ARG A 169 -15.17 1.93 -4.30
C ARG A 169 -15.42 0.58 -4.98
N GLU A 170 -15.99 0.56 -6.18
CA GLU A 170 -16.33 -0.69 -6.88
C GLU A 170 -15.08 -1.53 -7.24
N PRO A 171 -14.05 -0.98 -7.91
CA PRO A 171 -12.78 -1.70 -8.10
C PRO A 171 -12.15 -2.18 -6.79
N LEU A 172 -12.19 -1.37 -5.73
CA LEU A 172 -11.67 -1.74 -4.42
C LEU A 172 -12.43 -2.93 -3.81
N LEU A 173 -13.77 -2.90 -3.81
CA LEU A 173 -14.60 -3.99 -3.30
C LEU A 173 -14.34 -5.31 -4.04
N LYS A 174 -14.18 -5.26 -5.36
CA LYS A 174 -13.82 -6.45 -6.13
C LYS A 174 -12.45 -6.97 -5.73
N LEU A 175 -11.47 -6.08 -5.54
CA LEU A 175 -10.12 -6.46 -5.21
C LEU A 175 -10.00 -7.04 -3.78
N LEU A 176 -10.73 -6.50 -2.82
CA LEU A 176 -10.73 -6.97 -1.42
C LEU A 176 -11.22 -8.42 -1.27
N LYS A 177 -11.94 -8.96 -2.25
CA LYS A 177 -12.34 -10.38 -2.25
C LYS A 177 -11.17 -11.35 -2.41
N VAL A 178 -10.03 -10.89 -2.92
CA VAL A 178 -8.86 -11.72 -3.23
C VAL A 178 -7.61 -11.32 -2.44
N LEU A 179 -7.69 -10.28 -1.60
CA LEU A 179 -6.59 -9.83 -0.75
C LEU A 179 -6.76 -10.27 0.71
N ASP A 180 -5.64 -10.55 1.38
CA ASP A 180 -5.62 -10.87 2.81
C ASP A 180 -5.24 -9.67 3.68
N ALA A 181 -4.39 -8.78 3.14
CA ALA A 181 -3.96 -7.55 3.81
C ALA A 181 -3.82 -6.36 2.86
N VAL A 182 -4.08 -5.18 3.41
CA VAL A 182 -3.95 -3.90 2.72
C VAL A 182 -3.23 -2.95 3.65
N LYS A 183 -2.22 -2.28 3.11
CA LYS A 183 -1.64 -1.11 3.74
C LYS A 183 -1.94 0.11 2.89
N ILE A 184 -2.44 1.17 3.51
CA ILE A 184 -2.71 2.45 2.85
C ILE A 184 -1.79 3.54 3.41
N ASP A 185 -1.14 4.29 2.52
CA ASP A 185 -0.47 5.53 2.88
C ASP A 185 -1.48 6.65 3.06
N LEU A 186 -1.81 7.00 4.30
CA LEU A 186 -2.52 8.23 4.63
C LEU A 186 -1.49 9.36 4.66
N LYS A 187 -1.17 9.90 3.49
CA LYS A 187 0.02 10.75 3.27
C LYS A 187 -0.02 12.10 3.99
N GLY A 188 -1.20 12.56 4.35
CA GLY A 188 -1.46 13.77 5.13
C GLY A 188 -2.91 13.75 5.59
N PHE A 189 -3.33 14.78 6.32
CA PHE A 189 -4.71 14.88 6.81
C PHE A 189 -5.35 16.24 6.49
N SER A 190 -5.01 16.80 5.33
CA SER A 190 -5.63 18.00 4.79
C SER A 190 -5.78 17.90 3.27
N GLU A 191 -6.83 18.53 2.71
CA GLU A 191 -7.02 18.60 1.25
C GLU A 191 -5.85 19.35 0.59
N LYS A 192 -5.39 20.46 1.19
CA LYS A 192 -4.24 21.23 0.72
C LYS A 192 -3.00 20.36 0.51
N PHE A 193 -2.67 19.47 1.46
CA PHE A 193 -1.53 18.56 1.29
C PHE A 193 -1.73 17.63 0.09
N TYR A 194 -2.93 17.06 -0.07
CA TYR A 194 -3.21 16.16 -1.18
C TYR A 194 -3.16 16.87 -2.54
N GLU A 195 -3.70 18.08 -2.63
CA GLU A 195 -3.71 18.89 -3.85
C GLU A 195 -2.28 19.30 -4.23
N GLU A 196 -1.55 19.94 -3.32
CA GLU A 196 -0.26 20.56 -3.59
C GLU A 196 0.90 19.56 -3.62
N VAL A 197 0.85 18.51 -2.80
CA VAL A 197 1.97 17.55 -2.64
C VAL A 197 1.72 16.27 -3.44
N CYS A 198 0.46 15.82 -3.59
CA CYS A 198 0.13 14.54 -4.21
C CYS A 198 -0.59 14.65 -5.57
N THR A 199 -1.10 15.84 -5.93
CA THR A 199 -1.98 16.06 -7.09
C THR A 199 -3.24 15.18 -7.00
N ALA A 200 -3.88 15.19 -5.84
CA ALA A 200 -5.01 14.33 -5.47
C ALA A 200 -5.94 15.05 -4.49
N THR A 201 -6.96 14.35 -4.00
CA THR A 201 -7.81 14.79 -2.88
C THR A 201 -7.76 13.77 -1.74
N LEU A 202 -7.99 14.21 -0.50
CA LEU A 202 -7.94 13.38 0.70
C LEU A 202 -9.15 12.45 0.80
N LYS A 203 -10.35 12.97 0.53
CA LYS A 203 -11.61 12.24 0.71
C LYS A 203 -11.62 10.80 0.12
N PRO A 204 -11.19 10.54 -1.11
CA PRO A 204 -11.20 9.17 -1.66
C PRO A 204 -10.30 8.19 -0.91
N VAL A 205 -9.21 8.66 -0.30
CA VAL A 205 -8.32 7.82 0.52
C VAL A 205 -8.99 7.43 1.83
N LEU A 206 -9.69 8.39 2.47
CA LEU A 206 -10.48 8.14 3.68
C LEU A 206 -11.62 7.15 3.41
N GLU A 207 -12.32 7.28 2.28
CA GLU A 207 -13.36 6.34 1.86
C GLU A 207 -12.81 4.94 1.59
N SER A 208 -11.61 4.83 1.02
CA SER A 208 -10.93 3.56 0.82
C SER A 208 -10.58 2.89 2.15
N LEU A 209 -9.99 3.63 3.10
CA LEU A 209 -9.71 3.13 4.45
C LEU A 209 -10.96 2.57 5.15
N ILE A 210 -12.07 3.31 5.11
CA ILE A 210 -13.35 2.86 5.66
C ILE A 210 -13.84 1.58 4.95
N THR A 211 -13.73 1.54 3.62
CA THR A 211 -14.16 0.39 2.82
C THR A 211 -13.37 -0.86 3.18
N VAL A 212 -12.03 -0.78 3.21
CA VAL A 212 -11.17 -1.91 3.61
C VAL A 212 -11.56 -2.43 5.00
N LYS A 213 -11.76 -1.51 5.96
CA LYS A 213 -12.15 -1.88 7.32
C LYS A 213 -13.49 -2.64 7.37
N LYS A 214 -14.48 -2.18 6.61
CA LYS A 214 -15.81 -2.81 6.56
C LYS A 214 -15.78 -4.21 5.94
N GLU A 215 -14.94 -4.42 4.93
CA GLU A 215 -14.75 -5.73 4.28
C GLU A 215 -13.91 -6.73 5.11
N LYS A 216 -13.45 -6.34 6.31
CA LYS A 216 -12.70 -7.19 7.26
C LYS A 216 -11.38 -7.76 6.70
N VAL A 217 -10.84 -7.15 5.66
CA VAL A 217 -9.46 -7.37 5.21
C VAL A 217 -8.51 -6.71 6.21
N TRP A 218 -7.34 -7.31 6.47
CA TRP A 218 -6.38 -6.72 7.40
C TRP A 218 -5.92 -5.35 6.90
N LEU A 219 -5.95 -4.33 7.76
CA LEU A 219 -5.63 -2.95 7.39
C LEU A 219 -4.55 -2.37 8.31
N GLU A 220 -3.51 -1.81 7.70
CA GLU A 220 -2.52 -0.96 8.37
C GLU A 220 -2.36 0.37 7.65
N ILE A 221 -1.94 1.40 8.39
CA ILE A 221 -1.81 2.77 7.88
C ILE A 221 -0.38 3.24 8.06
N VAL A 222 0.20 3.81 7.02
CA VAL A 222 1.47 4.55 7.15
C VAL A 222 1.21 6.03 6.88
N ASN A 223 1.81 6.86 7.71
CA ASN A 223 1.99 8.28 7.47
C ASN A 223 3.49 8.58 7.43
N LEU A 224 3.99 9.01 6.27
CA LEU A 224 5.36 9.53 6.13
C LEU A 224 5.33 10.97 6.61
N VAL A 225 5.96 11.25 7.75
CA VAL A 225 5.95 12.58 8.35
C VAL A 225 7.01 13.43 7.66
N ILE A 226 6.60 14.50 6.98
CA ILE A 226 7.44 15.40 6.20
C ILE A 226 7.43 16.77 6.90
N PRO A 227 8.63 17.26 7.32
CA PRO A 227 8.73 18.55 7.96
C PRO A 227 8.05 19.67 7.17
N THR A 228 7.40 20.57 7.89
CA THR A 228 6.66 21.75 7.38
C THR A 228 5.41 21.47 6.54
N LEU A 229 5.12 20.22 6.20
CA LEU A 229 4.01 19.86 5.31
C LEU A 229 2.89 19.09 5.99
N ASN A 230 3.21 18.08 6.82
CA ASN A 230 2.20 17.28 7.53
C ASN A 230 2.62 16.91 8.97
N ASP A 231 3.59 17.62 9.53
CA ASP A 231 4.14 17.39 10.86
C ASP A 231 3.53 18.29 11.95
N ASP A 232 2.49 19.05 11.63
CA ASP A 232 1.73 19.82 12.61
C ASP A 232 1.05 18.90 13.64
N PRO A 233 1.36 19.04 14.95
CA PRO A 233 0.74 18.24 16.01
C PRO A 233 -0.79 18.24 15.99
N LYS A 234 -1.43 19.35 15.61
CA LYS A 234 -2.90 19.42 15.54
C LYS A 234 -3.45 18.55 14.41
N MET A 235 -2.85 18.62 13.22
CA MET A 235 -3.21 17.76 12.10
C MET A 235 -3.02 16.27 12.44
N ILE A 236 -1.93 15.93 13.14
CA ILE A 236 -1.68 14.55 13.59
C ILE A 236 -2.76 14.10 14.58
N GLU A 237 -3.14 14.96 15.53
CA GLU A 237 -4.21 14.67 16.48
C GLU A 237 -5.56 14.45 15.80
N GLU A 238 -5.93 15.30 14.83
CA GLU A 238 -7.14 15.17 14.02
C GLU A 238 -7.15 13.83 13.25
N MET A 239 -6.03 13.47 12.63
CA MET A 239 -5.86 12.18 11.96
C MET A 239 -6.06 11.02 12.93
N CYS A 240 -5.45 11.07 14.12
CA CYS A 240 -5.57 10.02 15.13
C CYS A 240 -7.00 9.87 15.65
N ARG A 241 -7.71 10.98 15.91
CA ARG A 241 -9.12 10.97 16.31
C ARG A 241 -10.00 10.38 15.21
N TRP A 242 -9.73 10.72 13.95
CA TRP A 242 -10.46 10.17 12.82
C TRP A 242 -10.23 8.66 12.66
N ILE A 243 -8.98 8.19 12.74
CA ILE A 243 -8.64 6.75 12.70
C ILE A 243 -9.37 6.01 13.81
N LYS A 244 -9.31 6.53 15.05
CA LYS A 244 -10.05 5.96 16.18
C LYS A 244 -11.55 5.86 15.91
N GLY A 245 -12.17 6.94 15.44
CA GLY A 245 -13.62 7.02 15.23
C GLY A 245 -14.13 6.15 14.09
N ASN A 246 -13.34 5.99 13.02
CA ASN A 246 -13.78 5.33 11.78
C ASN A 246 -13.23 3.92 11.60
N LEU A 247 -12.03 3.66 12.12
CA LEU A 247 -11.28 2.41 11.89
C LEU A 247 -11.04 1.63 13.19
N GLY A 248 -11.17 2.29 14.35
CA GLY A 248 -11.04 1.69 15.68
C GLY A 248 -9.62 1.65 16.23
N LEU A 249 -9.52 1.50 17.55
CA LEU A 249 -8.28 1.60 18.34
C LEU A 249 -7.22 0.55 18.01
N ASP A 250 -7.63 -0.56 17.40
CA ASP A 250 -6.79 -1.69 17.04
C ASP A 250 -6.14 -1.56 15.66
N THR A 251 -6.42 -0.50 14.89
CA THR A 251 -5.84 -0.28 13.56
C THR A 251 -4.40 0.21 13.69
N PRO A 252 -3.38 -0.54 13.20
CA PRO A 252 -2.01 -0.10 13.29
C PRO A 252 -1.74 1.18 12.50
N LEU A 253 -1.03 2.10 13.14
CA LEU A 253 -0.56 3.35 12.54
C LEU A 253 0.96 3.45 12.65
N HIS A 254 1.61 3.70 11.52
CA HIS A 254 3.04 3.82 11.42
C HIS A 254 3.40 5.26 11.04
N PHE A 255 4.15 5.93 11.91
CA PHE A 255 4.82 7.18 11.57
C PHE A 255 6.21 6.85 11.04
N THR A 256 6.51 7.26 9.82
CA THR A 256 7.78 6.94 9.18
C THR A 256 8.59 8.19 8.90
N LYS A 257 9.91 8.07 9.07
CA LYS A 257 10.85 9.15 8.79
C LYS A 257 10.92 9.45 7.28
N PHE A 258 10.74 10.73 6.94
CA PHE A 258 11.05 11.26 5.63
C PHE A 258 12.56 11.48 5.48
N HIS A 259 13.04 11.15 4.28
CA HIS A 259 14.36 11.51 3.80
C HIS A 259 14.19 12.32 2.51
N PRO A 260 14.96 13.40 2.31
CA PRO A 260 14.86 14.26 1.13
C PRO A 260 14.97 13.45 -0.15
N ASN A 261 13.92 13.49 -0.97
CA ASN A 261 13.77 12.69 -2.18
C ASN A 261 12.94 13.44 -3.22
N TYR A 262 13.17 13.11 -4.50
CA TYR A 262 12.44 13.60 -5.66
C TYR A 262 12.37 15.14 -5.70
N HIS A 263 11.19 15.76 -5.56
CA HIS A 263 11.02 17.22 -5.63
C HIS A 263 11.15 17.93 -4.29
N LEU A 264 11.27 17.19 -3.18
CA LEU A 264 11.40 17.75 -1.83
C LEU A 264 12.82 17.62 -1.27
N THR A 265 13.84 17.69 -2.14
CA THR A 265 15.25 17.61 -1.74
C THR A 265 15.76 18.80 -0.92
N HIS A 266 15.02 19.91 -0.93
CA HIS A 266 15.33 21.13 -0.18
C HIS A 266 14.92 21.06 1.30
N LEU A 267 14.11 20.08 1.70
CA LEU A 267 13.70 19.88 3.09
C LEU A 267 14.75 19.05 3.85
N SER A 268 14.75 19.13 5.17
CA SER A 268 15.56 18.23 6.02
C SER A 268 14.86 16.90 6.26
N PRO A 269 15.60 15.81 6.59
CA PRO A 269 14.99 14.59 7.11
C PRO A 269 14.16 14.88 8.36
N THR A 270 13.09 14.12 8.59
CA THR A 270 12.27 14.29 9.80
C THR A 270 13.11 14.07 11.06
N PRO A 271 13.11 15.01 12.02
CA PRO A 271 13.69 14.76 13.33
C PRO A 271 13.02 13.56 13.99
N VAL A 272 13.79 12.76 14.73
CA VAL A 272 13.23 11.61 15.48
C VAL A 272 12.23 12.09 16.53
N SER A 273 12.52 13.23 17.17
CA SER A 273 11.63 13.86 18.15
C SER A 273 10.25 14.22 17.59
N THR A 274 10.15 14.58 16.30
CA THR A 274 8.87 14.82 15.64
C THR A 274 8.05 13.52 15.52
N LEU A 275 8.71 12.39 15.23
CA LEU A 275 8.05 11.09 15.16
C LEU A 275 7.64 10.59 16.55
N GLU A 276 8.47 10.81 17.56
CA GLU A 276 8.15 10.52 18.97
C GLU A 276 6.94 11.35 19.43
N LEU A 277 6.88 12.64 19.09
CA LEU A 277 5.72 13.47 19.36
C LEU A 277 4.45 12.92 18.69
N ALA A 278 4.53 12.53 17.42
CA ALA A 278 3.41 11.91 16.70
C ALA A 278 2.94 10.59 17.36
N TYR A 279 3.90 9.77 17.79
CA TYR A 279 3.63 8.55 18.55
C TYR A 279 2.88 8.86 19.86
N GLU A 280 3.35 9.82 20.66
CA GLU A 280 2.71 10.20 21.91
C GLU A 280 1.29 10.75 21.70
N ILE A 281 1.05 11.54 20.65
CA ILE A 281 -0.28 12.03 20.29
C ILE A 281 -1.22 10.85 19.96
N ALA A 282 -0.75 9.90 19.15
CA ALA A 282 -1.54 8.71 18.80
C ALA A 282 -1.85 7.84 20.02
N LYS A 283 -0.87 7.65 20.92
CA LYS A 283 -1.06 6.91 22.18
C LYS A 283 -2.03 7.61 23.12
N LYS A 284 -1.94 8.95 23.29
CA LYS A 284 -2.91 9.74 24.07
C LYS A 284 -4.34 9.65 23.52
N ASN A 285 -4.49 9.52 22.20
CA ASN A 285 -5.79 9.28 21.58
C ASN A 285 -6.33 7.85 21.80
N GLY A 286 -5.50 6.94 22.30
CA GLY A 286 -5.86 5.57 22.66
C GLY A 286 -5.54 4.52 21.59
N LEU A 287 -4.85 4.90 20.50
CA LEU A 287 -4.42 3.92 19.50
C LEU A 287 -3.48 2.90 20.15
N LYS A 288 -3.78 1.62 19.95
CA LYS A 288 -3.08 0.53 20.64
C LYS A 288 -1.74 0.20 20.01
N TYR A 289 -1.70 0.14 18.68
CA TYR A 289 -0.52 -0.22 17.90
C TYR A 289 -0.05 0.98 17.10
N VAL A 290 1.01 1.62 17.58
CA VAL A 290 1.63 2.78 16.94
C VAL A 290 3.10 2.48 16.77
N TYR A 291 3.64 2.80 15.60
CA TYR A 291 5.01 2.45 15.22
C TYR A 291 5.79 3.66 14.76
N ILE A 292 7.10 3.64 15.03
CA ILE A 292 8.07 4.51 14.38
C ILE A 292 8.92 3.66 13.43
N GLY A 293 8.85 3.99 12.14
CA GLY A 293 9.58 3.33 11.06
C GLY A 293 10.60 4.24 10.37
N ASN A 294 11.46 3.65 9.53
CA ASN A 294 12.61 4.32 8.91
C ASN A 294 13.60 4.94 9.93
N VAL A 295 13.62 4.42 11.15
CA VAL A 295 14.60 4.77 12.18
C VAL A 295 15.18 3.44 12.72
N PRO A 296 16.23 2.89 12.06
CA PRO A 296 16.81 1.61 12.47
C PRO A 296 17.16 1.59 13.96
N GLY A 297 16.77 0.53 14.67
CA GLY A 297 17.04 0.36 16.10
C GLY A 297 16.07 1.08 17.06
N HIS A 298 15.12 1.88 16.55
CA HIS A 298 14.17 2.59 17.40
C HIS A 298 13.25 1.63 18.18
N ILE A 299 13.02 1.89 19.47
CA ILE A 299 12.25 0.98 20.34
C ILE A 299 10.81 0.79 19.87
N TYR A 300 10.17 1.86 19.38
CA TYR A 300 8.81 1.84 18.82
C TYR A 300 8.71 1.26 17.40
N ASN A 301 9.76 0.59 16.92
CA ASN A 301 9.66 -0.32 15.78
C ASN A 301 9.12 -1.71 16.20
N SER A 302 9.17 -2.02 17.49
CA SER A 302 8.69 -3.27 18.08
C SER A 302 7.22 -3.18 18.50
N THR A 303 6.53 -4.32 18.61
CA THR A 303 5.15 -4.41 19.09
C THR A 303 5.12 -4.63 20.60
N TYR A 304 4.30 -3.84 21.28
CA TYR A 304 4.06 -3.93 22.73
C TYR A 304 2.62 -4.34 23.01
N CYS A 305 2.41 -5.18 24.02
CA CYS A 305 1.08 -5.60 24.43
C CYS A 305 0.29 -4.40 24.97
N PRO A 306 -0.91 -4.08 24.44
CA PRO A 306 -1.70 -2.95 24.94
C PRO A 306 -2.18 -3.08 26.38
N SER A 307 -2.16 -4.29 26.95
CA SER A 307 -2.60 -4.55 28.32
C SER A 307 -1.46 -4.52 29.34
N CYS A 308 -0.39 -5.31 29.14
CA CYS A 308 0.70 -5.42 30.11
C CYS A 308 1.96 -4.62 29.73
N ASN A 309 1.94 -3.92 28.59
CA ASN A 309 3.04 -3.13 28.04
C ASN A 309 4.37 -3.89 27.83
N ARG A 310 4.38 -5.22 27.93
CA ARG A 310 5.55 -6.02 27.59
C ARG A 310 5.75 -6.06 26.07
N LYS A 311 7.01 -6.06 25.64
CA LYS A 311 7.38 -6.23 24.23
C LYS A 311 6.99 -7.64 23.78
N VAL A 312 6.04 -7.73 22.85
CA VAL A 312 5.53 -9.01 22.35
C VAL A 312 6.09 -9.39 20.98
N ILE A 313 6.59 -8.42 20.21
CA ILE A 313 7.36 -8.72 19.00
C ILE A 313 8.56 -7.77 18.98
N ARG A 314 9.77 -8.31 19.07
CA ARG A 314 10.99 -7.50 18.99
C ARG A 314 11.46 -7.44 17.55
N ARG A 315 11.58 -6.21 17.04
CA ARG A 315 12.14 -5.93 15.73
C ARG A 315 13.42 -5.13 15.82
N THR A 316 14.33 -5.41 14.91
CA THR A 316 15.49 -4.57 14.60
C THR A 316 15.46 -4.30 13.11
N HIS A 317 15.10 -3.07 12.74
CA HIS A 317 14.89 -2.68 11.34
C HIS A 317 13.76 -3.48 10.67
N PHE A 318 14.08 -4.44 9.81
CA PHE A 318 13.08 -5.30 9.16
C PHE A 318 13.06 -6.73 9.71
N ASP A 319 13.98 -7.07 10.62
CA ASP A 319 14.08 -8.41 11.15
C ASP A 319 13.24 -8.56 12.43
N VAL A 320 12.45 -9.63 12.50
CA VAL A 320 11.80 -10.08 13.73
C VAL A 320 12.78 -10.96 14.48
N ILE A 321 13.27 -10.46 15.61
CA ILE A 321 14.27 -11.17 16.43
C ILE A 321 13.61 -11.98 17.56
N GLU A 322 12.38 -11.63 17.94
CA GLU A 322 11.67 -12.33 19.01
C GLU A 322 10.16 -12.26 18.78
N MET A 323 9.48 -13.41 18.88
CA MET A 323 8.03 -13.56 18.74
C MET A 323 7.44 -14.10 20.05
N ASN A 324 6.71 -13.24 20.75
CA ASN A 324 6.06 -13.53 22.03
C ASN A 324 4.53 -13.42 21.92
N VAL A 325 4.02 -13.56 20.70
CA VAL A 325 2.61 -13.73 20.38
C VAL A 325 2.40 -15.21 20.09
N VAL A 326 1.53 -15.87 20.85
CA VAL A 326 1.18 -17.29 20.69
C VAL A 326 -0.33 -17.35 20.45
N ASP A 327 -0.75 -17.99 19.35
CA ASP A 327 -2.16 -18.07 18.94
C ASP A 327 -2.89 -16.72 18.92
N GLY A 328 -2.16 -15.68 18.48
CA GLY A 328 -2.67 -14.30 18.44
C GLY A 328 -2.86 -13.62 19.80
N LYS A 329 -2.24 -14.14 20.87
CA LYS A 329 -2.30 -13.59 22.22
C LYS A 329 -0.92 -13.28 22.78
N CYS A 330 -0.86 -12.31 23.67
CA CYS A 330 0.35 -12.01 24.43
C CYS A 330 0.74 -13.20 25.30
N LYS A 331 1.96 -13.75 25.15
CA LYS A 331 2.43 -14.89 25.97
C LYS A 331 2.51 -14.61 27.48
N PHE A 332 2.39 -13.34 27.89
CA PHE A 332 2.60 -12.91 29.27
C PHE A 332 1.33 -12.59 30.04
N CYS A 333 0.22 -12.31 29.35
CA CYS A 333 -1.04 -11.91 30.00
C CYS A 333 -2.29 -12.30 29.21
N ASP A 334 -2.14 -13.13 28.16
CA ASP A 334 -3.21 -13.65 27.30
C ASP A 334 -4.06 -12.62 26.56
N PHE A 335 -3.70 -11.33 26.65
CA PHE A 335 -4.40 -10.28 25.93
C PHE A 335 -4.34 -10.52 24.41
N PRO A 336 -5.48 -10.52 23.69
CA PRO A 336 -5.50 -10.69 22.25
C PRO A 336 -4.74 -9.58 21.52
N ILE A 337 -3.69 -9.94 20.80
CA ILE A 337 -2.98 -9.04 19.90
C ILE A 337 -3.69 -9.09 18.55
N LYS A 338 -4.16 -7.96 18.05
CA LYS A 338 -4.95 -7.92 16.82
C LYS A 338 -4.04 -8.04 15.62
N GLY A 339 -4.29 -8.99 14.73
CA GLY A 339 -3.47 -9.25 13.55
C GLY A 339 -3.94 -10.50 12.82
N LYS A 340 -3.24 -10.82 11.74
CA LYS A 340 -3.27 -12.14 11.11
C LYS A 340 -2.04 -12.90 11.56
N TRP A 341 -2.28 -13.97 12.29
CA TRP A 341 -1.27 -14.85 12.89
C TRP A 341 -1.44 -16.23 12.25
N GLU A 342 -0.32 -16.92 12.04
CA GLU A 342 -0.26 -18.31 11.60
C GLU A 342 0.59 -19.11 12.56
#